data_AF-A0A4Q3TD77-F1
#
_entry.id   AF-A0A4Q3TD77-F1
#
_cell.length_a   1.000
_cell.length_b   1.000
_cell.length_c   1.000
_cell.angle_alpha   90.00
_cell.angle_beta   90.00
_cell.angle_gamma   90.00
#
_symmetry.space_group_name_H-M   'P 1'
#
loop_
_entity.id
_entity.type
_entity.pdbx_description
1 polymer ?
#
loop_
_entity_poly.entity_id
_entity_poly.type
_entity_poly.pdbx_seq_one_letter_code
_entity_poly.pdbx_strand_id
1 'polypeptide(L)'
;GSAYLTYDGGSGMPGDDTGVYVVPEGQYFMMGDNRDNSLDSRWPADVGVGLLPAGNIVGKAEIVVASWKPGAGLFKPWTWLNLQAGRFFKPVR
;
A
#
# COMPACT_ATOMS: atom_id res chain seq x y z
N GLY A 1 -3.00 -13.20 14.85
CA GLY A 1 -3.03 -12.16 13.79
C GLY A 1 -1.69 -11.46 13.74
N SER A 2 -1.31 -10.91 12.60
CA SER A 2 -0.11 -10.08 12.46
C SER A 2 -0.46 -8.62 12.79
N ALA A 3 0.48 -7.89 13.38
CA ALA A 3 0.39 -6.45 13.55
C ALA A 3 1.33 -5.76 12.56
N TYR A 4 0.87 -4.66 11.95
CA TYR A 4 1.63 -3.88 10.99
C TYR A 4 1.76 -2.45 11.50
N LEU A 5 2.92 -1.83 11.28
CA LEU A 5 3.09 -0.41 11.54
C LEU A 5 2.32 0.35 10.45
N THR A 6 1.41 1.22 10.87
CA THR A 6 0.62 2.03 9.97
C THR A 6 0.87 3.49 10.24
N TYR A 7 0.77 4.31 9.19
CA TYR A 7 0.73 5.75 9.32
C TYR A 7 -0.73 6.18 9.37
N ASP A 8 -1.06 6.90 10.43
CA ASP A 8 -2.37 7.42 10.79
C ASP A 8 -2.13 8.83 11.37
N GLY A 9 -2.86 9.80 10.87
CA GLY A 9 -2.76 11.23 11.16
C GLY A 9 -3.46 11.64 12.46
N GLY A 10 -4.09 10.70 13.16
CA GLY A 10 -4.78 10.92 14.41
C GLY A 10 -6.26 10.55 14.31
N SER A 11 -6.92 10.51 15.46
CA SER A 11 -8.30 10.02 15.57
C SER A 11 -9.33 10.93 14.88
N GLY A 12 -10.36 10.32 14.31
CA GLY A 12 -11.53 11.01 13.75
C GLY A 12 -11.35 11.39 12.29
N MET A 13 -10.35 10.82 11.63
CA MET A 13 -10.11 10.95 10.21
C MET A 13 -11.12 10.10 9.43
N PRO A 14 -11.44 10.49 8.18
CA PRO A 14 -12.31 9.69 7.33
C PRO A 14 -11.72 8.28 7.10
N GLY A 15 -12.48 7.25 7.44
CA GLY A 15 -12.05 5.85 7.31
C GLY A 15 -11.41 5.24 8.56
N ASP A 16 -11.36 5.95 9.69
CA ASP A 16 -11.01 5.41 11.00
C ASP A 16 -12.12 4.49 11.53
N ASP A 17 -13.34 5.03 11.53
CA ASP A 17 -14.54 4.31 11.90
C ASP A 17 -15.27 3.85 10.63
N THR A 18 -15.53 2.55 10.55
CA THR A 18 -16.26 1.94 9.44
C THR A 18 -17.34 1.01 9.95
N GLY A 19 -18.33 0.73 9.10
CA GLY A 19 -19.27 -0.35 9.36
C GLY A 19 -18.58 -1.72 9.32
N VAL A 20 -19.31 -2.76 9.72
CA VAL A 20 -18.82 -4.14 9.56
C VAL A 20 -18.90 -4.53 8.08
N TYR A 21 -17.80 -5.07 7.55
CA TYR A 21 -17.77 -5.66 6.21
C TYR A 21 -17.91 -7.17 6.29
N VAL A 22 -18.84 -7.71 5.51
CA VAL A 22 -18.89 -9.16 5.22
C VAL A 22 -18.27 -9.35 3.85
N VAL A 23 -17.10 -9.98 3.81
CA VAL A 23 -16.37 -10.25 2.56
C VAL A 23 -16.90 -11.56 1.96
N PRO A 24 -17.52 -11.53 0.77
CA PRO A 24 -17.98 -12.75 0.11
C PRO A 24 -16.83 -13.66 -0.29
N GLU A 25 -17.14 -14.92 -0.58
CA GLU A 25 -16.17 -15.84 -1.16
C GLU A 25 -15.60 -15.30 -2.48
N GLY A 26 -14.30 -15.50 -2.70
CA GLY A 26 -13.60 -15.02 -3.90
C GLY A 26 -13.36 -13.50 -3.94
N GLN A 27 -13.59 -12.80 -2.82
CA GLN A 27 -13.32 -11.37 -2.65
C GLN A 27 -12.32 -11.14 -1.52
N TYR A 28 -11.66 -9.99 -1.55
CA TYR A 28 -10.70 -9.58 -0.54
C TYR A 28 -10.96 -8.14 -0.09
N PHE A 29 -10.80 -7.93 1.21
CA PHE A 29 -10.75 -6.59 1.79
C PHE A 29 -9.28 -6.20 1.98
N MET A 30 -8.83 -5.19 1.24
CA MET A 30 -7.45 -4.71 1.26
C MET A 30 -7.38 -3.37 1.99
N MET A 31 -6.32 -3.15 2.74
CA MET A 31 -6.05 -1.88 3.42
C MET A 31 -4.61 -1.43 3.16
N GLY A 32 -4.43 -0.14 2.93
CA GLY A 32 -3.10 0.46 2.84
C GLY A 32 -2.51 0.73 4.22
N ASP A 33 -1.17 0.71 4.31
CA ASP A 33 -0.48 1.04 5.56
C ASP A 33 -0.53 2.53 5.89
N ASN A 34 -0.66 3.40 4.87
CA ASN A 34 -0.86 4.84 5.04
C ASN A 34 -2.36 5.15 5.04
N ARG A 35 -3.00 5.01 6.21
CA ARG A 35 -4.45 4.84 6.35
C ARG A 35 -5.25 6.04 5.83
N ASP A 36 -4.84 7.25 6.17
CA ASP A 36 -5.55 8.47 5.74
C ASP A 36 -5.27 8.86 4.29
N ASN A 37 -4.25 8.25 3.69
CA ASN A 37 -3.86 8.51 2.30
C ASN A 37 -4.04 7.26 1.43
N SER A 38 -4.99 6.39 1.79
CA SER A 38 -5.29 5.19 1.04
C SER A 38 -6.77 5.13 0.66
N LEU A 39 -7.03 5.10 -0.65
CA LEU A 39 -8.35 4.83 -1.23
C LEU A 39 -8.58 3.31 -1.36
N ASP A 40 -8.42 2.60 -0.24
CA ASP A 40 -8.53 1.14 -0.15
C ASP A 40 -9.98 0.64 0.00
N SER A 41 -10.18 -0.62 0.44
CA SER A 41 -11.50 -1.26 0.50
C SER A 41 -12.49 -0.62 1.48
N ARG A 42 -12.02 0.27 2.37
CA ARG A 42 -12.92 1.06 3.23
C ARG A 42 -13.80 2.01 2.42
N TRP A 43 -13.35 2.40 1.23
CA TRP A 43 -14.06 3.30 0.34
C TRP A 43 -14.88 2.54 -0.70
N PRO A 44 -16.04 3.07 -1.12
CA PRO A 44 -16.82 2.43 -2.17
C PRO A 44 -16.08 2.48 -3.52
N ALA A 45 -16.40 1.54 -4.42
CA ALA A 45 -15.64 1.30 -5.65
C ALA A 45 -15.71 2.44 -6.69
N ASP A 46 -16.59 3.43 -6.49
CA ASP A 46 -16.64 4.65 -7.30
C ASP A 46 -15.55 5.66 -6.93
N VAL A 47 -15.02 5.59 -5.71
CA VAL A 47 -13.97 6.48 -5.20
C VAL A 47 -12.67 5.73 -4.91
N GLY A 48 -12.75 4.51 -4.37
CA GLY A 48 -11.60 3.67 -4.02
C GLY A 48 -11.68 2.27 -4.61
N VAL A 49 -11.04 1.30 -3.95
CA VAL A 49 -10.96 -0.07 -4.47
C VAL A 49 -12.25 -0.86 -4.25
N GLY A 50 -12.99 -0.61 -3.17
CA GLY A 50 -14.03 -1.53 -2.72
C GLY A 50 -13.48 -2.93 -2.45
N LEU A 51 -14.31 -3.97 -2.55
CA LEU A 51 -13.82 -5.35 -2.45
C LEU A 51 -13.07 -5.76 -3.72
N LEU A 52 -11.93 -6.42 -3.55
CA LEU A 52 -11.07 -6.86 -4.64
C LEU A 52 -11.38 -8.32 -5.04
N PRO A 53 -11.78 -8.59 -6.29
CA PRO A 53 -11.96 -9.95 -6.76
C PRO A 53 -10.64 -10.73 -6.76
N ALA A 54 -10.68 -11.99 -6.34
CA ALA A 54 -9.51 -12.87 -6.28
C ALA A 54 -8.75 -12.95 -7.62
N GLY A 55 -9.48 -12.96 -8.74
CA GLY A 55 -8.90 -13.02 -10.08
C GLY A 55 -8.06 -11.79 -10.47
N ASN A 56 -8.18 -10.68 -9.73
CA ASN A 56 -7.39 -9.47 -9.97
C ASN A 56 -6.07 -9.47 -9.19
N ILE A 57 -5.83 -10.46 -8.33
CA ILE A 57 -4.59 -10.58 -7.56
C ILE A 57 -3.52 -11.20 -8.45
N VAL A 58 -2.49 -10.42 -8.77
CA VAL A 58 -1.35 -10.90 -9.57
C VAL A 58 -0.33 -11.66 -8.71
N GLY A 59 -0.08 -11.22 -7.48
CA GLY A 59 0.89 -11.86 -6.59
C GLY A 59 1.20 -11.07 -5.32
N LYS A 60 2.12 -11.59 -4.51
CA LYS A 60 2.59 -10.97 -3.27
C LYS A 60 3.89 -10.20 -3.52
N ALA A 61 3.98 -8.97 -3.00
CA ALA A 61 5.23 -8.22 -2.97
C ALA A 61 6.19 -8.79 -1.91
N GLU A 62 7.40 -9.16 -2.30
CA GLU A 62 8.36 -9.85 -1.40
C GLU A 62 9.61 -9.03 -1.09
N ILE A 63 10.15 -8.28 -2.05
CA ILE A 63 11.45 -7.60 -1.91
C ILE A 63 11.40 -6.22 -2.58
N VAL A 64 11.96 -5.22 -1.90
CA VAL A 64 12.34 -3.95 -2.50
C VAL A 64 13.71 -4.12 -3.14
N VAL A 65 13.76 -4.24 -4.47
CA VAL A 65 15.02 -4.43 -5.20
C VAL A 65 15.86 -3.15 -5.17
N ALA A 66 15.25 -2.00 -5.44
CA ALA A 66 15.93 -0.71 -5.43
C ALA A 66 14.97 0.43 -5.07
N SER A 67 15.52 1.52 -4.53
CA SER A 67 14.77 2.73 -4.19
C SER A 67 15.70 3.94 -4.30
N TRP A 68 15.24 5.03 -4.88
CA TRP A 68 16.01 6.26 -5.06
C TRP A 68 15.45 7.41 -4.24
N LYS A 69 16.32 8.37 -3.90
CA LYS A 69 15.86 9.63 -3.29
C LYS A 69 15.04 10.44 -4.31
N PRO A 70 14.11 11.30 -3.86
CA PRO A 70 13.36 12.19 -4.75
C PRO A 70 14.27 12.95 -5.71
N GLY A 71 13.82 13.10 -6.97
CA GLY A 71 14.59 13.76 -8.02
C GLY A 71 15.44 12.85 -8.90
N ALA A 72 15.52 11.55 -8.61
CA ALA A 72 16.09 10.57 -9.54
C ALA A 72 15.19 10.38 -10.76
N GLY A 73 15.81 10.13 -11.93
CA GLY A 73 15.07 9.96 -13.18
C GLY A 73 15.77 9.01 -14.14
N LEU A 74 14.99 8.28 -14.94
CA LEU A 74 15.51 7.28 -15.86
C LEU A 74 16.50 7.90 -16.87
N PHE A 75 16.20 9.08 -17.41
CA PHE A 75 17.07 9.76 -18.38
C PHE A 75 18.17 10.63 -17.74
N LYS A 76 18.37 10.55 -16.41
CA LYS A 76 19.42 11.26 -15.68
C LYS A 76 20.34 10.23 -15.00
N PRO A 77 21.19 9.51 -15.76
CA PRO A 77 21.93 8.36 -15.25
C PRO A 77 22.81 8.68 -14.04
N TRP A 78 23.32 9.91 -13.93
CA TRP A 78 24.08 10.36 -12.75
C TRP A 78 23.26 10.36 -11.45
N THR A 79 21.93 10.49 -11.52
CA THR A 79 21.06 10.42 -10.35
C THR A 79 20.83 8.99 -9.86
N TRP A 80 21.19 7.97 -10.64
CA TRP A 80 21.01 6.58 -10.25
C TRP A 80 21.91 6.18 -9.07
N LEU A 81 22.98 6.94 -8.84
CA LEU A 81 23.85 6.77 -7.67
C LEU A 81 23.19 7.24 -6.37
N ASN A 82 22.09 8.02 -6.43
CA ASN A 82 21.34 8.50 -5.27
C ASN A 82 20.39 7.44 -4.70
N LEU A 83 20.88 6.20 -4.60
CA LEU A 83 20.14 5.07 -4.03
C LEU A 83 19.93 5.26 -2.53
N GLN A 84 18.77 4.80 -2.05
CA GLN A 84 18.50 4.62 -0.63
C GLN A 84 19.07 3.26 -0.19
N ALA A 85 20.38 3.22 0.10
CA ALA A 85 21.11 1.99 0.39
C ALA A 85 20.44 1.10 1.46
N GLY A 86 19.81 1.71 2.49
CA GLY A 86 19.09 0.97 3.54
C GLY A 86 17.80 0.26 3.11
N ARG A 87 17.39 0.40 1.84
CA ARG A 87 16.23 -0.27 1.24
C ARG A 87 16.61 -1.22 0.09
N PHE A 88 17.89 -1.33 -0.25
CA PHE A 88 18.37 -2.19 -1.32
C PHE A 88 18.23 -3.66 -0.91
N PHE A 89 17.57 -4.46 -1.76
CA PHE A 89 17.23 -5.87 -1.48
C PHE A 89 16.58 -6.11 -0.11
N LYS A 90 15.72 -5.18 0.32
CA LYS A 90 15.05 -5.28 1.62
C LYS A 90 13.78 -6.13 1.49
N PRO A 91 13.61 -7.21 2.28
CA PRO A 91 12.36 -7.97 2.28
C PRO A 91 11.20 -7.11 2.80
N VAL A 92 10.04 -7.28 2.17
CA VAL A 92 8.76 -6.72 2.63
C VAL A 92 8.24 -7.63 3.75
N ARG A 93 7.98 -7.05 4.91
CA ARG A 93 7.42 -7.75 6.08
C ARG A 93 5.96 -7.42 6.24
#